data_AF-A0A7W0T3G0-F1
#
_entry.id   AF-A0A7W0T3G0-F1
#
_cell.length_a   1.000
_cell.length_b   1.000
_cell.length_c   1.000
_cell.angle_alpha   90.00
_cell.angle_beta   90.00
_cell.angle_gamma   90.00
#
_symmetry.space_group_name_H-M   'P 1'
#
loop_
_entity.id
_entity.type
_entity.pdbx_description
1 polymer ?
#
loop_
_entity_poly.entity_id
_entity_poly.type
_entity_poly.pdbx_seq_one_letter_code
_entity_poly.pdbx_strand_id
1 'polypeptide(L)'
;MAKLGLFLSITTIIGALSFAGLSSPAAADAPCVTKVFKTELAKNACAKGGQKAAKDAMKAWNKEKKIKSCNQCHSKLAPNYELKKDGLDQFKKLGGK
;
A
#
# COMPACT_ATOMS: atom_id res chain seq x y z
N MET A 1 13.01 -59.67 -0.02
CA MET A 1 13.40 -59.97 -1.41
C MET A 1 12.46 -59.16 -2.31
N ALA A 2 12.82 -58.25 -3.21
CA ALA A 2 14.04 -57.77 -3.89
C ALA A 2 13.91 -56.22 -3.94
N LYS A 3 14.93 -55.33 -3.84
CA LYS A 3 16.23 -55.18 -4.51
C LYS A 3 16.17 -55.15 -6.04
N LEU A 4 15.67 -54.02 -6.58
CA LEU A 4 16.05 -53.40 -7.86
C LEU A 4 15.93 -51.88 -7.57
N GLY A 5 16.96 -51.02 -7.63
CA GLY A 5 18.11 -51.04 -8.50
C GLY A 5 17.84 -50.14 -9.71
N LEU A 6 17.82 -48.82 -9.53
CA LEU A 6 18.02 -47.87 -10.62
C LEU A 6 18.50 -46.52 -10.09
N PHE A 7 19.81 -46.45 -9.86
CA PHE A 7 20.57 -45.22 -10.00
C PHE A 7 20.75 -44.93 -11.49
N LEU A 8 21.05 -43.66 -11.80
CA LEU A 8 21.27 -43.01 -13.11
C LEU A 8 20.01 -42.28 -13.59
N SER A 9 20.01 -40.99 -13.89
CA SER A 9 20.99 -39.91 -13.79
C SER A 9 20.30 -38.72 -14.43
N ILE A 10 20.35 -37.56 -13.76
CA ILE A 10 20.41 -36.21 -14.32
C ILE A 10 19.89 -36.10 -15.75
N THR A 11 18.69 -35.55 -15.94
CA THR A 11 18.39 -34.83 -17.18
C THR A 11 17.34 -33.76 -16.92
N THR A 12 17.75 -32.52 -17.19
CA THR A 12 16.92 -31.36 -17.54
C THR A 12 16.00 -30.79 -16.46
N ILE A 13 16.61 -29.93 -15.64
CA ILE A 13 15.97 -28.70 -15.16
C ILE A 13 15.50 -27.92 -16.40
N ILE A 14 14.24 -28.09 -16.81
CA ILE A 14 13.56 -27.11 -17.66
C ILE A 14 12.76 -26.25 -16.70
N GLY A 15 13.41 -25.17 -16.26
CA GLY A 15 12.76 -24.04 -15.63
C GLY A 15 11.87 -23.35 -16.65
N ALA A 16 10.59 -23.74 -16.66
CA ALA A 16 9.53 -22.99 -17.31
C ALA A 16 8.20 -23.27 -16.61
N LEU A 17 8.15 -23.14 -15.27
CA LEU A 17 6.91 -22.68 -14.66
C LEU A 17 6.83 -21.17 -14.90
N SER A 18 6.47 -20.84 -16.14
CA SER A 18 5.89 -19.57 -16.50
C SER A 18 4.57 -19.47 -15.74
N PHE A 19 4.65 -19.04 -14.48
CA PHE A 19 3.53 -18.39 -13.81
C PHE A 19 3.25 -17.10 -14.58
N ALA A 20 2.59 -17.23 -15.73
CA ALA A 20 1.72 -16.21 -16.28
C ALA A 20 0.53 -16.08 -15.31
N GLY A 21 0.82 -15.57 -14.11
CA GLY A 21 -0.20 -14.92 -13.33
C GLY A 21 -0.66 -13.75 -14.18
N LEU A 22 -1.82 -13.91 -14.80
CA LEU A 22 -2.67 -12.81 -15.25
C LEU A 22 -3.04 -11.96 -14.02
N SER A 23 -2.05 -11.28 -13.45
CA SER A 23 -2.31 -10.03 -12.78
C SER A 23 -2.41 -9.04 -13.92
N SER A 24 -3.63 -8.80 -14.40
CA SER A 24 -3.94 -7.52 -15.02
C SER A 24 -3.19 -6.46 -14.21
N PRO A 25 -2.41 -5.54 -14.81
CA PRO A 25 -1.93 -4.41 -14.05
C PRO A 25 -3.19 -3.79 -13.47
N ALA A 26 -3.40 -3.94 -12.17
CA ALA A 26 -4.48 -3.25 -11.48
C ALA A 26 -4.25 -1.81 -11.89
N ALA A 27 -5.17 -1.27 -12.70
CA ALA A 27 -5.02 0.03 -13.30
C ALA A 27 -4.53 0.94 -12.18
N ALA A 28 -3.32 1.49 -12.32
CA ALA A 28 -2.71 2.26 -11.25
C ALA A 28 -3.77 3.29 -10.83
N ASP A 29 -4.28 3.13 -9.60
CA ASP A 29 -5.36 3.96 -9.11
C ASP A 29 -5.00 5.42 -9.32
N ALA A 30 -6.02 6.27 -9.52
CA ALA A 30 -5.83 7.66 -9.91
C ALA A 30 -4.66 8.32 -9.15
N PRO A 31 -3.78 9.08 -9.82
CA PRO A 31 -2.60 9.65 -9.20
C PRO A 31 -3.01 10.52 -8.02
N CYS A 32 -2.17 10.60 -6.98
CA CYS A 32 -2.50 11.45 -5.86
C CYS A 32 -2.61 12.91 -6.29
N VAL A 33 -3.68 13.51 -5.81
CA VAL A 33 -4.01 14.92 -6.04
C VAL A 33 -3.03 15.83 -5.31
N THR A 34 -2.60 15.45 -4.10
CA THR A 34 -1.54 16.19 -3.40
C THR A 34 -0.20 15.89 -4.05
N LYS A 35 0.52 16.95 -4.43
CA LYS A 35 1.90 16.85 -4.94
C LYS A 35 2.93 17.01 -3.83
N VAL A 36 2.53 17.62 -2.72
CA VAL A 36 3.36 17.79 -1.52
C VAL A 36 2.75 16.93 -0.41
N PHE A 37 3.50 15.92 0.02
CA PHE A 37 3.12 15.07 1.14
C PHE A 37 3.71 15.62 2.43
N LYS A 38 2.86 15.81 3.42
CA LYS A 38 3.25 16.25 4.76
C LYS A 38 3.48 15.09 5.73
N THR A 39 3.17 13.86 5.33
CA THR A 39 3.33 12.63 6.12
C THR A 39 3.97 11.55 5.27
N GLU A 40 4.89 10.79 5.86
CA GLU A 40 5.53 9.66 5.18
C GLU A 40 4.51 8.53 4.93
N LEU A 41 3.51 8.36 5.80
CA LEU A 41 2.42 7.40 5.59
C LEU A 41 1.72 7.61 4.23
N ALA A 42 1.26 8.83 3.96
CA ALA A 42 0.52 9.13 2.73
C ALA A 42 1.43 9.10 1.50
N LYS A 43 2.68 9.59 1.64
CA LYS A 43 3.70 9.58 0.57
C LYS A 43 4.01 8.17 0.10
N ASN A 44 4.32 7.27 1.04
CA ASN A 44 4.72 5.89 0.72
C ASN A 44 3.55 5.09 0.16
N ALA A 45 2.35 5.27 0.70
CA ALA A 45 1.15 4.61 0.18
C ALA A 45 0.80 5.12 -1.22
N CYS A 46 0.89 6.44 -1.44
CA CYS A 46 0.67 7.03 -2.75
C CYS A 46 1.64 6.49 -3.81
N ALA A 47 2.95 6.44 -3.49
CA ALA A 47 3.96 5.95 -4.42
C ALA A 47 3.73 4.49 -4.85
N LYS A 48 3.06 3.69 -4.00
CA LYS A 48 2.80 2.27 -4.27
C LYS A 48 1.50 2.01 -5.02
N GLY A 49 0.48 2.86 -4.86
CA GLY A 49 -0.86 2.55 -5.37
C GLY A 49 -1.79 3.75 -5.48
N GLY A 50 -1.24 4.95 -5.69
CA GLY A 50 -2.00 6.15 -5.99
C GLY A 50 -2.94 6.61 -4.87
N GLN A 51 -3.95 7.39 -5.25
CA GLN A 51 -4.87 8.06 -4.31
C GLN A 51 -5.65 7.06 -3.45
N LYS A 52 -6.04 5.92 -4.02
CA LYS A 52 -6.77 4.88 -3.29
C LYS A 52 -5.90 4.28 -2.19
N ALA A 53 -4.66 3.89 -2.49
CA ALA A 53 -3.75 3.34 -1.49
C ALA A 53 -3.45 4.36 -0.38
N ALA A 54 -3.25 5.63 -0.71
CA ALA A 54 -3.05 6.68 0.28
C ALA A 54 -4.27 6.84 1.22
N LYS A 55 -5.49 6.81 0.66
CA LYS A 55 -6.73 6.88 1.44
C LYS A 55 -6.91 5.66 2.34
N ASP A 56 -6.63 4.46 1.84
CA ASP A 56 -6.79 3.21 2.58
C ASP A 56 -5.76 3.12 3.72
N ALA A 57 -4.52 3.53 3.49
CA ALA A 57 -3.49 3.64 4.53
C ALA A 57 -3.91 4.62 5.65
N MET A 58 -4.45 5.79 5.28
CA MET A 58 -4.92 6.76 6.27
C MET A 58 -6.13 6.25 7.05
N LYS A 59 -7.06 5.54 6.41
CA LYS A 59 -8.20 4.91 7.09
C LYS A 59 -7.76 3.83 8.08
N ALA A 60 -6.80 2.99 7.69
CA ALA A 60 -6.24 1.97 8.58
C ALA A 60 -5.59 2.60 9.82
N TRP A 61 -4.80 3.65 9.61
CA TRP A 61 -4.19 4.40 10.71
C TRP A 61 -5.24 5.08 11.60
N ASN A 62 -6.27 5.70 11.02
CA ASN A 62 -7.38 6.28 11.78
C ASN A 62 -8.09 5.23 12.65
N LYS A 63 -8.30 4.01 12.11
CA LYS A 63 -8.90 2.91 12.88
C LYS A 63 -8.02 2.50 14.06
N GLU A 64 -6.71 2.37 13.84
CA GLU A 64 -5.74 2.05 14.90
C GLU A 64 -5.73 3.13 16.00
N LYS A 65 -5.71 4.41 15.61
CA LYS A 65 -5.72 5.55 16.53
C LYS A 65 -7.10 5.94 17.04
N LYS A 66 -8.14 5.16 16.70
CA LYS A 66 -9.54 5.40 17.08
C LYS A 66 -10.05 6.80 16.70
N ILE A 67 -9.52 7.37 15.62
CA ILE A 67 -9.98 8.63 15.02
C ILE A 67 -11.32 8.37 14.34
N LYS A 68 -12.37 9.02 14.86
CA LYS A 68 -13.74 8.78 14.42
C LYS A 68 -14.14 9.60 13.20
N SER A 69 -13.40 10.67 12.90
CA SER A 69 -13.78 11.58 11.83
C SER A 69 -12.57 12.20 11.14
N CYS A 70 -12.62 12.23 9.82
CA CYS A 70 -11.62 12.89 9.00
C CYS A 70 -11.59 14.41 9.21
N ASN A 71 -12.68 15.01 9.69
CA ASN A 71 -12.75 16.44 9.99
C ASN A 71 -11.87 16.85 11.19
N GLN A 72 -11.33 15.90 11.95
CA GLN A 72 -10.39 16.20 13.04
C GLN A 72 -9.10 16.78 12.49
N CYS A 73 -8.61 16.26 11.35
CA CYS A 73 -7.38 16.74 10.71
C CYS A 73 -7.61 17.57 9.44
N HIS A 74 -8.71 17.33 8.70
CA HIS A 74 -8.98 18.01 7.43
C HIS A 74 -9.97 19.16 7.57
N SER A 75 -9.67 20.29 6.92
CA SER A 75 -10.64 21.37 6.68
C SER A 75 -11.54 21.02 5.50
N LYS A 76 -10.97 20.36 4.48
CA LYS A 76 -11.69 19.91 3.29
C LYS A 76 -11.05 18.62 2.77
N LEU A 77 -11.85 17.57 2.62
CA LEU A 77 -11.36 16.25 2.19
C LEU A 77 -11.11 16.18 0.68
N ALA A 78 -12.10 16.47 -0.14
CA ALA A 78 -11.97 16.44 -1.59
C ALA A 78 -12.21 17.83 -2.19
N PRO A 79 -11.56 18.18 -3.31
CA PRO A 79 -10.64 17.35 -4.09
C PRO A 79 -9.19 17.36 -3.57
N ASN A 80 -8.80 18.33 -2.74
CA ASN A 80 -7.38 18.60 -2.45
C ASN A 80 -6.88 18.12 -1.08
N TYR A 81 -7.73 17.53 -0.23
CA TYR A 81 -7.36 17.03 1.10
C TYR A 81 -6.68 18.06 2.00
N GLU A 82 -7.19 19.29 1.97
CA GLU A 82 -6.69 20.40 2.79
C GLU A 82 -6.73 20.03 4.27
N LEU A 83 -5.57 20.22 4.92
CA LEU A 83 -5.41 20.04 6.36
C LEU A 83 -5.82 21.31 7.08
N LYS A 84 -6.37 21.14 8.29
CA LYS A 84 -6.46 22.22 9.26
C LYS A 84 -5.04 22.68 9.65
N LYS A 85 -4.95 23.90 10.20
CA LYS A 85 -3.68 24.49 10.65
C LYS A 85 -2.92 23.57 11.62
N ASP A 86 -3.65 22.89 12.49
CA ASP A 86 -3.14 21.96 13.50
C ASP A 86 -3.24 20.48 13.09
N GLY A 87 -3.78 20.17 11.90
CA GLY A 87 -4.05 18.79 11.49
C GLY A 87 -2.80 17.91 11.40
N LEU A 88 -1.67 18.48 10.96
CA LEU A 88 -0.38 17.77 10.93
C LEU A 88 0.20 17.55 12.33
N ASP A 89 0.05 18.54 13.22
CA ASP A 89 0.54 18.43 14.59
C ASP A 89 -0.27 17.41 15.39
N GLN A 90 -1.59 17.36 15.18
CA GLN A 90 -2.44 16.29 15.71
C GLN A 90 -1.98 14.91 15.22
N PHE A 91 -1.71 14.77 13.92
CA PHE A 91 -1.20 13.51 13.35
C PHE A 91 0.11 13.06 14.02
N LYS A 92 1.06 13.98 14.19
CA LYS A 92 2.34 13.71 14.88
C LYS A 92 2.16 13.36 16.36
N LYS A 93 1.30 14.09 17.08
CA LYS A 93 0.97 13.82 18.50
C LYS A 93 0.36 12.43 18.70
N LEU A 94 -0.35 11.92 17.71
CA LEU A 94 -0.92 10.58 17.71
C LEU A 94 0.07 9.48 17.25
N GLY A 95 1.34 9.84 17.02
CA GLY A 95 2.42 8.92 16.63
C GLY A 95 2.54 8.69 15.12
N GLY A 96 1.92 9.53 14.30
CA GLY A 96 2.09 9.51 12.85
C GLY A 96 3.45 10.05 12.40
N LYS A 97 4.00 9.49 11.32
CA LYS A 97 5.24 9.91 10.65
C LYS A 97 4.95 10.32 9.21
#